data_AF-A0A016VY49-F1
#
_entry.id   AF-A0A016VY49-F1
#
_cell.length_a   1.000
_cell.length_b   1.000
_cell.length_c   1.000
_cell.angle_alpha   90.00
_cell.angle_beta   90.00
_cell.angle_gamma   90.00
#
_symmetry.space_group_name_H-M   'P 1'
#
loop_
_entity.id
_entity.type
_entity.pdbx_description
1 polymer ?
#
loop_
_entity_poly.entity_id
_entity_poly.type
_entity_poly.pdbx_seq_one_letter_code
_entity_poly.pdbx_strand_id
1 'polypeptide(L)'
;MQNCSIYDPLTELVNGRIRMKMKGEQFKCKARQGQCILPGKRRIYKVTNWTRIPSNAIFECDVVETECTQGEAVESFLHVQIYETT
;
A
#
# COMPACT_ATOMS: atom_id res chain seq x y z
N MET A 1 -21.20 -16.41 17.87
CA MET A 1 -19.79 -15.98 17.88
C MET A 1 -19.32 -16.00 16.45
N GLN A 2 -18.97 -14.85 15.85
CA GLN A 2 -18.36 -14.83 14.53
C GLN A 2 -16.87 -15.16 14.70
N ASN A 3 -16.39 -16.19 13.99
CA ASN A 3 -14.96 -16.55 13.93
C ASN A 3 -14.21 -15.50 13.11
N CYS A 4 -14.03 -14.30 13.66
CA CYS A 4 -13.18 -13.29 13.05
C CYS A 4 -11.73 -13.63 13.36
N SER A 5 -10.94 -13.95 12.34
CA SER A 5 -9.47 -14.05 12.45
C SER A 5 -8.83 -12.70 12.11
N ILE A 6 -7.66 -12.43 12.69
CA ILE A 6 -6.83 -11.30 12.26
C ILE A 6 -6.56 -11.46 10.76
N TYR A 7 -6.92 -10.45 9.99
CA TYR A 7 -6.70 -10.45 8.56
C TYR A 7 -5.21 -10.31 8.26
N ASP A 8 -4.70 -11.19 7.40
CA ASP A 8 -3.29 -11.22 6.99
C ASP A 8 -3.15 -10.62 5.59
N PRO A 9 -2.56 -9.42 5.44
CA PRO A 9 -2.59 -8.66 4.20
C PRO A 9 -1.73 -9.26 3.09
N LEU A 10 -2.18 -9.08 1.86
CA LEU A 10 -1.51 -9.57 0.65
C LEU A 10 -0.18 -8.87 0.35
N THR A 11 -0.03 -7.64 0.86
CA THR A 11 1.15 -6.79 0.66
C THR A 11 1.58 -6.14 1.96
N GLU A 12 2.82 -5.69 2.02
CA GLU A 12 3.37 -4.92 3.13
C GLU A 12 4.29 -3.80 2.62
N LEU A 13 4.34 -2.68 3.36
CA LEU A 13 5.28 -1.58 3.10
C LEU A 13 6.51 -1.74 4.00
N VAL A 14 7.69 -1.88 3.40
CA VAL A 14 8.96 -2.03 4.11
C VAL A 14 10.00 -1.11 3.48
N ASN A 15 10.44 -0.10 4.23
CA ASN A 15 11.43 0.89 3.80
C ASN A 15 11.03 1.57 2.49
N GLY A 16 9.77 2.03 2.42
CA GLY A 16 9.22 2.67 1.23
C GLY A 16 8.99 1.72 0.06
N ARG A 17 9.14 0.40 0.22
CA ARG A 17 8.91 -0.58 -0.86
C ARG A 17 7.75 -1.47 -0.53
N ILE A 18 6.85 -1.66 -1.51
CA ILE A 18 5.80 -2.66 -1.37
C ILE A 18 6.36 -4.05 -1.68
N ARG A 19 6.26 -4.94 -0.70
CA ARG A 19 6.55 -6.37 -0.85
C ARG A 19 5.26 -7.15 -0.94
N MET A 20 5.28 -8.19 -1.77
CA MET A 20 4.18 -9.13 -1.90
C MET A 20 4.41 -10.28 -0.92
N LYS A 21 3.39 -10.62 -0.14
CA LYS A 21 3.42 -11.83 0.71
C LYS A 21 3.01 -13.05 -0.11
N MET A 22 3.32 -14.25 0.37
CA MET A 22 3.00 -15.51 -0.32
C MET A 22 1.53 -15.60 -0.78
N LYS A 23 0.58 -15.16 0.05
CA LYS A 23 -0.86 -15.15 -0.30
C LYS A 23 -1.20 -14.21 -1.47
N GLY A 24 -0.41 -13.16 -1.66
CA GLY A 24 -0.57 -12.17 -2.71
C GLY A 24 -0.03 -12.60 -4.08
N GLU A 25 0.78 -13.66 -4.16
CA GLU A 25 1.41 -14.10 -5.42
C GLU A 25 0.40 -14.50 -6.52
N GLN A 26 -0.78 -14.95 -6.10
CA GLN A 26 -1.89 -15.30 -6.98
C GLN A 26 -2.74 -14.09 -7.42
N PHE A 27 -2.43 -12.89 -6.92
CA PHE A 27 -3.14 -11.65 -7.22
C PHE A 27 -2.33 -10.77 -8.18
N LYS A 28 -3.04 -10.03 -9.04
CA LYS A 28 -2.46 -8.94 -9.81
C LYS A 28 -2.54 -7.67 -8.99
N CYS A 29 -1.41 -7.26 -8.42
CA CYS A 29 -1.36 -6.11 -7.54
C CYS A 29 -0.74 -4.87 -8.21
N LYS A 30 -1.22 -3.71 -7.80
CA LYS A 30 -0.68 -2.39 -8.15
C LYS A 30 -0.59 -1.52 -6.92
N ALA A 31 0.35 -0.59 -6.91
CA ALA A 31 0.62 0.33 -5.83
C ALA A 31 0.68 1.77 -6.35
N ARG A 32 0.25 2.75 -5.56
CA ARG A 32 0.44 4.17 -5.85
C ARG A 32 0.76 4.93 -4.57
N GLN A 33 1.51 6.01 -4.70
CA GLN A 33 1.77 6.89 -3.57
C GLN A 33 0.54 7.76 -3.32
N GLY A 34 0.12 7.84 -2.06
CA GLY A 34 -0.74 8.93 -1.60
C GLY A 34 0.09 10.20 -1.44
N GLN A 35 -0.57 11.34 -1.22
CA GLN A 35 0.13 12.59 -0.95
C GLN A 35 0.86 12.50 0.41
N CYS A 36 2.15 12.82 0.41
CA CYS A 36 2.97 12.89 1.62
C CYS A 36 2.31 13.78 2.68
N ILE A 37 2.28 13.30 3.93
CA ILE A 37 1.70 14.06 5.05
C ILE A 37 2.78 15.03 5.53
N LEU A 38 2.92 16.17 4.86
CA LEU A 38 3.89 17.19 5.24
C LEU A 38 3.28 18.18 6.25
N PRO A 39 3.98 18.51 7.35
CA PRO A 39 3.52 19.54 8.28
C PRO A 39 3.30 20.88 7.55
N GLY A 40 2.10 21.45 7.69
CA GLY A 40 1.80 22.81 7.21
C GLY A 40 1.43 22.96 5.73
N LYS A 41 1.29 21.89 4.93
CA LYS A 41 0.78 21.98 3.54
C LYS A 41 -0.52 21.18 3.29
N ARG A 42 -1.46 21.88 2.64
CA ARG A 42 -2.78 21.50 2.05
C ARG A 42 -3.42 20.14 2.39
N ARG A 43 -4.70 20.20 2.80
CA ARG A 43 -5.69 19.10 3.00
C ARG A 43 -6.17 18.38 1.72
N ILE A 44 -5.42 18.42 0.62
CA ILE A 44 -5.86 17.79 -0.64
C ILE A 44 -5.15 16.45 -0.75
N TYR A 45 -5.89 15.37 -1.03
CA TYR A 45 -5.32 14.04 -1.26
C TYR A 45 -4.99 13.88 -2.75
N LYS A 46 -3.75 14.14 -3.15
CA LYS A 46 -3.26 13.82 -4.51
C LYS A 46 -2.64 12.43 -4.52
N VAL A 47 -2.99 11.63 -5.52
CA VAL A 47 -2.42 10.30 -5.72
C VAL A 47 -1.59 10.29 -6.99
N THR A 48 -0.54 9.47 -7.01
CA THR A 48 0.23 9.21 -8.22
C THR A 48 -0.49 8.21 -9.14
N ASN A 49 0.07 8.00 -10.33
CA ASN A 49 -0.32 6.89 -11.18
C ASN A 49 -0.02 5.55 -10.49
N TRP A 50 -0.80 4.54 -10.85
CA TRP A 50 -0.61 3.16 -10.41
C TRP A 50 0.65 2.54 -11.04
N THR A 51 1.41 1.82 -10.21
CA THR A 51 2.58 1.03 -10.59
C THR A 51 2.28 -0.44 -10.33
N ARG A 52 2.51 -1.33 -11.28
CA ARG A 52 2.35 -2.78 -11.06
C ARG A 52 3.41 -3.27 -10.06
N ILE A 53 3.03 -4.21 -9.18
CA ILE A 53 3.93 -4.81 -8.20
C ILE A 53 3.90 -6.36 -8.31
N PRO A 54 5.01 -7.06 -8.03
CA PRO A 54 6.26 -6.55 -7.45
C PRO A 54 7.04 -5.63 -8.42
N SER A 55 7.67 -4.59 -7.88
CA SER A 55 8.55 -3.69 -8.63
C SER A 55 9.66 -3.13 -7.73
N ASN A 56 10.67 -2.52 -8.36
CA ASN A 56 11.77 -1.85 -7.66
C ASN A 56 11.44 -0.39 -7.31
N ALA A 57 10.20 0.05 -7.48
CA ALA A 57 9.77 1.41 -7.17
C ALA A 57 9.90 1.70 -5.66
N ILE A 58 10.36 2.90 -5.34
CA ILE A 58 10.38 3.43 -3.98
C ILE A 58 9.21 4.41 -3.86
N PHE A 59 8.41 4.21 -2.83
CA PHE A 59 7.28 5.03 -2.44
C PHE A 59 7.75 5.96 -1.33
N GLU A 60 7.94 7.24 -1.66
CA GLU A 60 8.63 8.21 -0.82
C GLU A 60 7.75 8.85 0.27
N CYS A 61 6.43 8.70 0.14
CA CYS A 61 5.46 9.29 1.08
C CYS A 61 5.07 8.33 2.21
N ASP A 62 4.54 8.88 3.30
CA ASP A 62 4.11 8.13 4.48
C ASP A 62 2.98 7.14 4.19
N VAL A 63 2.16 7.43 3.18
CA VAL A 63 0.97 6.64 2.82
C VAL A 63 1.12 6.06 1.42
N VAL A 64 0.93 4.74 1.31
CA VAL A 64 0.95 4.00 0.05
C VAL A 64 -0.33 3.19 -0.08
N GLU A 65 -1.02 3.35 -1.20
CA GLU A 65 -2.18 2.55 -1.55
C GLU A 65 -1.76 1.34 -2.38
N THR A 66 -2.35 0.19 -2.12
CA THR A 66 -2.24 -0.99 -2.97
C THR A 66 -3.61 -1.55 -3.29
N GLU A 67 -3.80 -2.01 -4.51
CA GLU A 67 -5.00 -2.73 -4.95
C GLU A 67 -4.55 -4.04 -5.60
N CYS A 68 -5.14 -5.16 -5.16
CA CYS A 68 -4.87 -6.50 -5.63
C CYS A 68 -6.15 -7.13 -6.19
N THR A 69 -6.07 -7.70 -7.40
CA THR A 69 -7.22 -8.32 -8.06
C THR A 69 -6.98 -9.78 -8.39
N GLN A 70 -7.99 -10.61 -8.17
CA GLN A 70 -8.04 -12.02 -8.57
C GLN A 70 -9.45 -12.38 -9.03
N GLY A 71 -9.66 -12.52 -10.33
CA GLY A 71 -11.00 -12.67 -10.89
C GLY A 71 -11.86 -11.44 -10.59
N GLU A 72 -12.98 -11.63 -9.88
CA GLU A 72 -13.87 -10.56 -9.44
C GLU A 72 -13.50 -10.00 -8.05
N ALA A 73 -12.59 -10.64 -7.32
CA ALA A 73 -12.16 -10.18 -6.01
C ALA A 73 -11.22 -8.97 -6.15
N VAL A 74 -11.53 -7.90 -5.43
CA VAL A 74 -10.69 -6.70 -5.31
C VAL A 74 -10.40 -6.45 -3.84
N GLU A 75 -9.12 -6.42 -3.50
CA GLU A 75 -8.65 -6.09 -2.16
C GLU A 75 -7.78 -4.85 -2.19
N SER A 76 -8.15 -3.85 -1.39
CA SER A 76 -7.46 -2.55 -1.33
C SER A 76 -6.91 -2.31 0.07
N PHE A 77 -5.68 -1.80 0.15
CA PHE A 77 -4.98 -1.54 1.39
C PHE A 77 -4.38 -0.13 1.39
N LEU A 78 -4.35 0.47 2.58
CA LEU A 78 -3.59 1.66 2.90
C LEU A 78 -2.45 1.25 3.83
N HIS A 79 -1.22 1.42 3.36
CA HIS A 79 -0.02 1.20 4.15
C HIS A 79 0.48 2.52 4.68
N VAL A 80 0.98 2.52 5.91
CA VAL A 80 1.59 3.69 6.55
C VAL A 80 2.96 3.32 7.08
N GLN A 81 3.97 4.11 6.74
CA GLN A 81 5.29 4.03 7.34
C GLN A 81 5.78 5.46 7.64
N ILE A 82 5.76 5.83 8.91
CA ILE A 82 6.20 7.16 9.37
C ILE A 82 7.61 7.01 9.94
N TYR A 83 8.52 7.87 9.50
CA TYR A 83 9.88 7.96 10.01
C TYR A 83 10.19 9.41 10.35
N GLU A 84 10.34 9.69 11.64
CA GLU A 84 10.71 11.01 12.16
C GLU A 84 12.12 10.93 12.75
N THR A 85 13.04 11.77 12.25
CA THR A 85 14.36 11.99 12.85
C THR A 85 14.37 13.31 13.59
N THR A 86 14.85 13.29 14.83
CA THR A 86 15.03 14.48 15.67
C THR A 86 16.32 15.21 15.33
#